data_AF-A0A1I3U730-F1
#
_entry.id   AF-A0A1I3U730-F1
#
_cell.length_a   1.000
_cell.length_b   1.000
_cell.length_c   1.000
_cell.angle_alpha   90.00
_cell.angle_beta   90.00
_cell.angle_gamma   90.00
#
_symmetry.space_group_name_H-M   'P 1'
#
loop_
_entity.id
_entity.type
_entity.pdbx_description
1 polymer ?
#
loop_
_entity_poly.entity_id
_entity_poly.type
_entity_poly.pdbx_seq_one_letter_code
_entity_poly.pdbx_strand_id
1 'polypeptide(L)'
;MSVEHAGAAAPHDHGRTPGERHATGYDDETRARLTADAQEIIARYPQARSALLPMLHLVQSEDGYVSPRGIAFCAATLGISTAEVSAVATFYTQYKRHPNGTYTVGVCTNTLCAVMGGDAIWEELSEHLGIGHDETTDDGAITLERIECNAACDYAPVVMVNWEFFDNQTPASAVEVVDKLVEGAPVAPTRGASSVCTFKQMSRVLAGFPDGRADEGVGAGEATLRGTLLAKERGWTAPSFDADERAAATGATHGEPDAGETQSSADRPETTPADVSPAGEQRKQKSDDAKES
;
A
#
# COMPACT_ATOMS: atom_id res chain seq x y z
N MET A 1 37.50 -31.19 -7.09
CA MET A 1 37.94 -29.86 -6.63
C MET A 1 36.84 -29.33 -5.76
N SER A 2 36.97 -29.54 -4.45
CA SER A 2 36.01 -29.10 -3.45
C SER A 2 36.15 -27.59 -3.30
N VAL A 3 35.05 -26.86 -3.46
CA VAL A 3 35.01 -25.43 -3.16
C VAL A 3 34.11 -25.29 -1.92
N GLU A 4 34.75 -25.02 -0.79
CA GLU A 4 34.09 -24.64 0.45
C GLU A 4 33.41 -23.28 0.24
N HIS A 5 32.10 -23.20 0.47
CA HIS A 5 31.40 -21.93 0.66
C HIS A 5 31.23 -21.69 2.16
N ALA A 6 32.16 -20.91 2.72
CA ALA A 6 32.04 -20.32 4.04
C ALA A 6 31.64 -18.85 3.88
N GLY A 7 30.35 -18.57 4.00
CA GLY A 7 29.78 -17.24 4.17
C GLY A 7 28.65 -17.35 5.16
N ALA A 8 28.95 -17.11 6.45
CA ALA A 8 27.95 -17.10 7.50
C ALA A 8 27.01 -15.90 7.28
N ALA A 9 25.78 -16.17 6.83
CA ALA A 9 24.71 -15.19 6.82
C ALA A 9 24.37 -14.82 8.28
N ALA A 10 24.20 -13.52 8.53
CA ALA A 10 23.72 -13.03 9.82
C ALA A 10 22.31 -13.63 10.09
N PRO A 11 21.96 -13.95 11.35
CA PRO A 11 20.65 -14.51 11.65
C PRO A 11 19.57 -13.49 11.27
N HIS A 12 18.74 -13.86 10.30
CA HIS A 12 17.54 -13.12 9.95
C HIS A 12 16.54 -13.28 11.10
N ASP A 13 16.17 -12.16 11.72
CA ASP A 13 15.17 -12.10 12.79
C ASP A 13 13.78 -12.40 12.21
N HIS A 14 13.42 -13.68 12.21
CA HIS A 14 12.12 -14.16 11.80
C HIS A 14 11.04 -13.67 12.76
N GLY A 15 9.86 -13.35 12.21
CA GLY A 15 8.73 -12.71 12.89
C GLY A 15 8.45 -13.12 14.34
N ARG A 16 8.04 -12.10 15.11
CA ARG A 16 7.38 -12.11 16.43
C ARG A 16 7.28 -13.49 17.12
N THR A 17 8.30 -13.84 17.91
CA THR A 17 8.16 -14.86 18.95
C THR A 17 7.31 -14.32 20.11
N PRO A 18 6.22 -15.00 20.52
CA PRO A 18 5.47 -14.60 21.72
C PRO A 18 6.38 -14.59 22.96
N GLY A 19 6.62 -13.41 23.54
CA GLY A 19 7.42 -13.24 24.77
C GLY A 19 8.82 -12.64 24.58
N GLU A 20 9.28 -12.40 23.36
CA GLU A 20 10.54 -11.69 23.12
C GLU A 20 10.42 -10.18 23.37
N ARG A 21 11.43 -9.62 24.03
CA ARG A 21 11.57 -8.16 24.19
C ARG A 21 12.15 -7.59 22.90
N HIS A 22 11.30 -6.95 22.10
CA HIS A 22 11.76 -6.29 20.87
C HIS A 22 12.67 -5.11 21.17
N ALA A 23 13.65 -4.88 20.29
CA ALA A 23 14.48 -3.69 20.33
C ALA A 23 13.58 -2.44 20.28
N THR A 24 13.70 -1.57 21.28
CA THR A 24 12.83 -0.39 21.44
C THR A 24 13.30 0.81 20.61
N GLY A 25 14.32 0.65 19.78
CA GLY A 25 14.84 1.70 18.91
C GLY A 25 15.87 1.22 17.90
N TYR A 26 16.17 2.10 16.94
CA TYR A 26 17.26 1.94 15.97
C TYR A 26 18.61 2.26 16.61
N ASP A 27 19.68 1.65 16.09
CA ASP A 27 21.06 2.09 16.33
C ASP A 27 21.26 3.53 15.84
N ASP A 28 22.33 4.18 16.30
CA ASP A 28 22.54 5.62 16.09
C ASP A 28 22.68 5.98 14.60
N GLU A 29 23.32 5.12 13.80
CA GLU A 29 23.52 5.35 12.37
C GLU A 29 22.20 5.25 11.60
N THR A 30 21.45 4.15 11.81
CA THR A 30 20.14 3.95 11.19
C THR A 30 19.16 5.03 11.61
N ARG A 31 19.17 5.41 12.89
CA ARG A 31 18.33 6.50 13.40
C ARG A 31 18.65 7.82 12.73
N ALA A 32 19.93 8.17 12.59
CA ALA A 32 20.33 9.42 11.95
C ALA A 32 19.85 9.48 10.49
N ARG A 33 20.00 8.39 9.72
CA ARG A 33 19.49 8.29 8.35
C ARG A 33 17.97 8.45 8.28
N LEU A 34 17.23 7.69 9.09
CA LEU A 34 15.77 7.77 9.14
C LEU A 34 15.27 9.15 9.57
N THR A 35 15.92 9.80 10.53
CA THR A 35 15.55 11.16 10.96
C THR A 35 15.75 12.18 9.84
N ALA A 36 16.83 12.09 9.06
CA ALA A 36 17.05 12.97 7.92
C ALA A 36 15.97 12.78 6.85
N ASP A 37 15.67 11.53 6.48
CA ASP A 37 14.62 11.21 5.52
C ASP A 37 13.23 11.66 6.03
N ALA A 38 12.93 11.43 7.32
CA ALA A 38 11.67 11.85 7.93
C ALA A 38 11.48 13.38 7.91
N GLN A 39 12.55 14.16 8.12
CA GLN A 39 12.48 15.62 8.04
C GLN A 39 12.13 16.09 6.63
N GLU A 40 12.65 15.44 5.59
CA GLU A 40 12.28 15.74 4.21
C GLU A 40 10.81 15.44 3.94
N ILE A 41 10.30 14.29 4.43
CA ILE A 41 8.89 13.94 4.30
C ILE A 41 8.00 14.97 5.02
N ILE A 42 8.33 15.31 6.27
CA ILE A 42 7.54 16.25 7.09
C ILE A 42 7.49 17.62 6.44
N ALA A 43 8.58 18.09 5.84
CA ALA A 43 8.65 19.39 5.18
C ALA A 43 7.68 19.53 3.99
N ARG A 44 7.13 18.42 3.46
CA ARG A 44 6.13 18.42 2.37
C ARG A 44 4.73 18.76 2.85
N TYR A 45 4.49 18.81 4.16
CA TYR A 45 3.17 19.00 4.75
C TYR A 45 3.13 20.23 5.67
N PRO A 46 2.00 20.97 5.70
CA PRO A 46 1.82 22.07 6.64
C PRO A 46 1.67 21.60 8.09
N GLN A 47 1.19 20.36 8.30
CA GLN A 47 1.06 19.74 9.62
C GLN A 47 1.89 18.46 9.65
N ALA A 48 2.76 18.32 10.66
CA ALA A 48 3.66 17.17 10.76
C ALA A 48 2.90 15.82 10.79
N ARG A 49 1.75 15.76 11.48
CA ARG A 49 0.93 14.55 11.55
C ARG A 49 0.55 13.99 10.16
N SER A 50 0.38 14.84 9.15
CA SER A 50 0.03 14.43 7.79
C SER A 50 1.13 13.59 7.10
N ALA A 51 2.36 13.63 7.61
CA ALA A 51 3.47 12.81 7.12
C ALA A 51 3.41 11.34 7.57
N LEU A 52 2.45 10.94 8.41
CA LEU A 52 2.42 9.59 8.98
C LEU A 52 2.40 8.48 7.92
N LEU A 53 1.60 8.63 6.87
CA LEU A 53 1.47 7.61 5.82
C LEU A 53 2.81 7.35 5.09
N PRO A 54 3.47 8.36 4.48
CA PRO A 54 4.79 8.14 3.88
C PRO A 54 5.86 7.76 4.90
N MET A 55 5.76 8.18 6.16
CA MET A 55 6.69 7.71 7.21
C MET A 55 6.55 6.21 7.51
N LEU A 56 5.35 5.64 7.45
CA LEU A 56 5.15 4.20 7.58
C LEU A 56 5.80 3.44 6.42
N HIS A 57 5.74 3.98 5.20
CA HIS A 57 6.51 3.44 4.07
C HIS A 57 8.03 3.58 4.26
N LEU A 58 8.51 4.68 4.84
CA LEU A 58 9.92 4.85 5.18
C LEU A 58 10.38 3.76 6.17
N VAL A 59 9.59 3.48 7.21
CA VAL A 59 9.86 2.38 8.13
C VAL A 59 9.91 1.04 7.40
N GLN A 60 8.96 0.74 6.52
CA GLN A 60 8.99 -0.50 5.73
C GLN A 60 10.21 -0.59 4.82
N SER A 61 10.71 0.53 4.32
CA SER A 61 11.93 0.55 3.52
C SER A 61 13.18 0.14 4.30
N GLU A 62 13.18 0.35 5.62
CA GLU A 62 14.26 -0.05 6.51
C GLU A 62 14.04 -1.45 7.10
N ASP A 63 12.82 -1.76 7.52
CA ASP A 63 12.52 -2.95 8.33
C ASP A 63 11.86 -4.08 7.53
N GLY A 64 11.37 -3.80 6.32
CA GLY A 64 10.55 -4.73 5.54
C GLY A 64 9.10 -4.84 6.03
N TYR A 65 8.74 -4.18 7.12
CA TYR A 65 7.38 -4.10 7.67
C TYR A 65 7.30 -2.94 8.69
N VAL A 66 6.11 -2.59 9.15
CA VAL A 66 5.88 -1.62 10.23
C VAL A 66 6.21 -2.26 11.57
N SER A 67 7.48 -2.19 11.94
CA SER A 67 8.00 -2.77 13.18
C SER A 67 7.61 -1.96 14.43
N PRO A 68 7.67 -2.56 15.63
CA PRO A 68 7.45 -1.84 16.89
C PRO A 68 8.41 -0.66 17.10
N ARG A 69 9.68 -0.80 16.70
CA ARG A 69 10.66 0.30 16.74
C ARG A 69 10.31 1.41 15.73
N GLY A 70 9.79 1.05 14.56
CA GLY A 70 9.28 1.99 13.57
C GLY A 70 8.05 2.75 14.05
N ILE A 71 7.12 2.08 14.73
CA ILE A 71 5.97 2.72 15.38
C ILE A 71 6.43 3.75 16.42
N ALA A 72 7.37 3.36 17.29
CA ALA A 72 7.95 4.26 18.29
C ALA A 72 8.67 5.45 17.66
N PHE A 73 9.42 5.22 16.57
CA PHE A 73 10.10 6.27 15.81
C PHE A 73 9.12 7.27 15.20
N CYS A 74 8.07 6.81 14.50
CA CYS A 74 7.05 7.69 13.93
C CYS A 74 6.31 8.49 15.01
N ALA A 75 5.93 7.83 16.11
CA ALA A 75 5.25 8.47 17.23
C ALA A 75 6.09 9.61 17.83
N ALA A 76 7.36 9.32 18.14
CA ALA A 76 8.28 10.30 18.71
C ALA A 76 8.58 11.46 17.74
N THR A 77 8.75 11.17 16.45
CA THR A 77 9.09 12.17 15.44
C THR A 77 7.92 13.11 15.14
N LEU A 78 6.69 12.60 15.12
CA LEU A 78 5.49 13.37 14.80
C LEU A 78 4.79 13.98 16.03
N GLY A 79 5.23 13.62 17.24
CA GLY A 79 4.60 14.08 18.48
C GLY A 79 3.20 13.51 18.70
N ILE A 80 2.95 12.28 18.25
CA ILE A 80 1.68 11.55 18.41
C ILE A 80 1.89 10.27 19.21
N SER A 81 0.81 9.62 19.65
CA SER A 81 0.91 8.38 20.40
C SER A 81 1.23 7.17 19.52
N THR A 82 1.88 6.16 20.09
CA THR A 82 2.09 4.87 19.42
C THR A 82 0.78 4.16 19.09
N ALA A 83 -0.30 4.43 19.86
CA ALA A 83 -1.63 3.94 19.59
C ALA A 83 -2.23 4.53 18.31
N GLU A 84 -2.07 5.83 18.08
CA GLU A 84 -2.51 6.49 16.83
C GLU A 84 -1.75 5.94 15.62
N VAL A 85 -0.43 5.78 15.74
CA VAL A 85 0.39 5.18 14.67
C VAL A 85 -0.06 3.74 14.38
N SER A 86 -0.26 2.93 15.43
CA SER A 86 -0.70 1.54 15.29
C SER A 86 -2.10 1.42 14.67
N ALA A 87 -3.00 2.35 15.00
CA ALA A 87 -4.34 2.40 14.41
C ALA A 87 -4.27 2.63 12.90
N VAL A 88 -3.44 3.59 12.44
CA VAL A 88 -3.25 3.85 11.01
C VAL A 88 -2.57 2.66 10.30
N ALA A 89 -1.53 2.09 10.90
CA ALA A 89 -0.83 0.92 10.36
C ALA A 89 -1.73 -0.33 10.27
N THR A 90 -2.77 -0.43 11.10
CA THR A 90 -3.73 -1.55 11.05
C THR A 90 -4.90 -1.26 10.11
N PHE A 91 -5.23 0.02 9.89
CA PHE A 91 -6.33 0.42 9.03
C PHE A 91 -6.04 0.22 7.54
N TYR A 92 -4.82 0.56 7.09
CA TYR A 92 -4.44 0.40 5.68
C TYR A 92 -3.65 -0.89 5.45
N THR A 93 -4.15 -1.74 4.55
CA THR A 93 -3.56 -3.06 4.23
C THR A 93 -2.19 -3.00 3.54
N GLN A 94 -1.82 -1.84 2.99
CA GLN A 94 -0.49 -1.59 2.41
C GLN A 94 0.64 -1.60 3.44
N TYR A 95 0.31 -1.45 4.73
CA TYR A 95 1.27 -1.49 5.82
C TYR A 95 1.33 -2.90 6.42
N LYS A 96 2.43 -3.59 6.15
CA LYS A 96 2.70 -4.95 6.65
C LYS A 96 3.03 -4.86 8.12
N ARG A 97 2.34 -5.63 8.96
CA ARG A 97 2.52 -5.62 10.43
C ARG A 97 3.37 -6.78 10.93
N HIS A 98 3.78 -7.64 10.02
CA HIS A 98 4.66 -8.79 10.23
C HIS A 98 5.75 -8.76 9.16
N PRO A 99 6.91 -9.42 9.37
CA PRO A 99 7.95 -9.48 8.36
C PRO A 99 7.40 -9.95 7.02
N ASN A 100 7.66 -9.15 5.99
CA ASN A 100 7.25 -9.41 4.62
C ASN A 100 8.45 -9.98 3.86
N GLY A 101 8.15 -10.78 2.84
CA GLY A 101 9.13 -11.32 1.93
C GLY A 101 9.82 -10.23 1.10
N THR A 102 10.83 -10.64 0.36
CA THR A 102 11.52 -9.77 -0.60
C THR A 102 10.55 -9.23 -1.65
N TYR A 103 9.55 -10.03 -2.02
CA TYR A 103 8.47 -9.67 -2.93
C TYR A 103 7.10 -10.00 -2.33
N THR A 104 6.20 -9.02 -2.32
CA THR A 104 4.77 -9.25 -2.10
C THR A 104 4.11 -9.52 -3.44
N VAL A 105 3.56 -10.72 -3.60
CA VAL A 105 2.84 -11.17 -4.79
C VAL A 105 1.36 -11.20 -4.46
N GLY A 106 0.58 -10.33 -5.12
CA GLY A 106 -0.85 -10.20 -4.90
C GLY A 106 -1.67 -10.62 -6.10
N VAL A 107 -2.69 -11.47 -5.91
CA VAL A 107 -3.60 -11.93 -6.97
C VAL A 107 -4.95 -11.26 -6.80
N CYS A 108 -5.42 -10.54 -7.82
CA CYS A 108 -6.75 -9.94 -7.80
C CYS A 108 -7.82 -11.03 -7.97
N THR A 109 -8.65 -11.21 -6.95
CA THR A 109 -9.76 -12.18 -6.96
C THR A 109 -11.13 -11.48 -6.95
N ASN A 110 -11.18 -10.19 -7.28
CA ASN A 110 -12.43 -9.44 -7.39
C ASN A 110 -13.13 -9.75 -8.73
N THR A 111 -14.42 -9.40 -8.85
CA THR A 111 -15.40 -9.97 -9.78
C THR A 111 -14.89 -10.25 -11.19
N LEU A 112 -14.30 -9.27 -11.87
CA LEU A 112 -13.85 -9.49 -13.25
C LEU A 112 -12.62 -10.41 -13.31
N CYS A 113 -11.63 -10.22 -12.43
CA CYS A 113 -10.47 -11.09 -12.40
C CYS A 113 -10.86 -12.51 -12.02
N ALA A 114 -11.75 -12.71 -11.04
CA ALA A 114 -12.29 -14.02 -10.69
C ALA A 114 -12.91 -14.73 -11.90
N VAL A 115 -13.80 -14.05 -12.64
CA VAL A 115 -14.41 -14.58 -13.87
C VAL A 115 -13.37 -14.95 -14.93
N MET A 116 -12.30 -14.16 -15.04
CA MET A 116 -11.24 -14.36 -16.03
C MET A 116 -10.17 -15.39 -15.61
N GLY A 117 -10.23 -15.94 -14.39
CA GLY A 117 -9.30 -16.96 -13.89
C GLY A 117 -8.39 -16.55 -12.74
N GLY A 118 -8.65 -15.42 -12.07
CA GLY A 118 -7.90 -14.95 -10.90
C GLY A 118 -7.95 -15.92 -9.73
N ASP A 119 -9.09 -16.59 -9.49
CA ASP A 119 -9.20 -17.61 -8.45
C ASP A 119 -8.32 -18.83 -8.77
N ALA A 120 -8.25 -19.23 -10.05
CA ALA A 120 -7.38 -20.33 -10.47
C ALA A 120 -5.89 -19.97 -10.33
N ILE A 121 -5.51 -18.72 -10.60
CA ILE A 121 -4.14 -18.24 -10.35
C ILE A 121 -3.82 -18.28 -8.85
N TRP A 122 -4.77 -17.84 -8.01
CA TRP A 122 -4.62 -17.88 -6.56
C TRP A 122 -4.39 -19.32 -6.06
N GLU A 123 -5.24 -20.26 -6.48
CA GLU A 123 -5.15 -21.66 -6.08
C GLU A 123 -3.81 -22.28 -6.48
N GLU A 124 -3.39 -22.10 -7.74
CA GLU A 124 -2.11 -22.62 -8.25
C GLU A 124 -0.91 -22.05 -7.48
N LEU A 125 -0.86 -20.73 -7.27
CA LEU A 125 0.26 -20.11 -6.54
C LEU A 125 0.30 -20.53 -5.07
N SER A 126 -0.87 -20.63 -4.42
CA SER A 126 -0.96 -21.05 -3.02
C SER A 126 -0.52 -22.51 -2.84
N GLU A 127 -0.89 -23.40 -3.76
CA GLU A 127 -0.42 -24.80 -3.76
C GLU A 127 1.07 -24.91 -4.07
N HIS A 128 1.55 -24.19 -5.10
CA HIS A 128 2.96 -24.21 -5.53
C HIS A 128 3.90 -23.70 -4.44
N LEU A 129 3.55 -22.62 -3.76
CA LEU A 129 4.35 -22.02 -2.70
C LEU A 129 4.11 -22.66 -1.32
N GLY A 130 3.02 -23.41 -1.15
CA GLY A 130 2.65 -24.03 0.12
C GLY A 130 2.24 -23.03 1.22
N ILE A 131 1.83 -21.82 0.84
CA ILE A 131 1.45 -20.73 1.77
C ILE A 131 0.07 -20.15 1.43
N GLY A 132 -0.60 -19.60 2.42
CA GLY A 132 -1.89 -18.93 2.33
C GLY A 132 -1.79 -17.42 2.13
N HIS A 133 -2.91 -16.74 2.41
CA HIS A 133 -2.98 -15.27 2.37
C HIS A 133 -2.22 -14.65 3.53
N ASP A 134 -1.40 -13.64 3.23
CA ASP A 134 -0.59 -12.88 4.21
C ASP A 134 0.47 -13.75 4.91
N GLU A 135 0.82 -14.88 4.29
CA GLU A 135 1.89 -15.77 4.71
C GLU A 135 3.12 -15.58 3.80
N THR A 136 4.29 -15.93 4.33
CA THR A 136 5.57 -15.76 3.65
C THR A 136 6.29 -17.10 3.58
N THR A 137 6.95 -17.39 2.47
CA THR A 137 7.78 -18.60 2.29
C THR A 137 8.91 -18.67 3.32
N ASP A 138 9.33 -19.89 3.68
CA ASP A 138 10.37 -20.14 4.69
C ASP A 138 11.72 -19.46 4.38
N ASP A 139 12.02 -19.29 3.08
CA ASP A 139 13.21 -18.60 2.58
C ASP A 139 13.10 -17.05 2.63
N GLY A 140 11.94 -16.51 2.98
CA GLY A 140 11.68 -15.07 3.03
C GLY A 140 11.59 -14.39 1.66
N ALA A 141 11.45 -15.15 0.56
CA ALA A 141 11.39 -14.58 -0.77
C ALA A 141 10.02 -13.98 -1.10
N ILE A 142 8.93 -14.72 -0.87
CA ILE A 142 7.58 -14.38 -1.35
C ILE A 142 6.60 -14.28 -0.19
N THR A 143 5.88 -13.15 -0.11
CA THR A 143 4.62 -13.04 0.64
C THR A 143 3.46 -13.08 -0.33
N LEU A 144 2.48 -13.96 -0.11
CA LEU A 144 1.37 -14.18 -1.04
C LEU A 144 0.06 -13.53 -0.52
N GLU A 145 -0.61 -12.75 -1.36
CA GLU A 145 -1.82 -12.01 -1.00
C GLU A 145 -2.99 -12.22 -1.95
N ARG A 146 -4.18 -12.47 -1.41
CA ARG A 146 -5.42 -12.18 -2.13
C ARG A 146 -5.66 -10.70 -2.01
N ILE A 147 -5.68 -10.00 -3.14
CA ILE A 147 -5.90 -8.56 -3.17
C ILE A 147 -7.25 -8.24 -3.78
N GLU A 148 -7.80 -7.12 -3.33
CA GLU A 148 -9.01 -6.55 -3.90
C GLU A 148 -8.75 -5.87 -5.26
N CYS A 149 -9.78 -5.22 -5.80
CA CYS A 149 -9.71 -4.57 -7.10
C CYS A 149 -8.60 -3.50 -7.19
N ASN A 150 -7.65 -3.70 -8.12
CA ASN A 150 -6.61 -2.70 -8.46
C ASN A 150 -6.95 -1.83 -9.68
N ALA A 151 -8.22 -1.83 -10.10
CA ALA A 151 -8.72 -1.02 -11.22
C ALA A 151 -7.99 -1.23 -12.57
N ALA A 152 -7.40 -2.41 -12.80
CA ALA A 152 -6.75 -2.82 -14.05
C ALA A 152 -7.59 -3.87 -14.82
N CYS A 153 -8.91 -3.67 -14.80
CA CYS A 153 -9.91 -4.61 -15.33
C CYS A 153 -9.80 -4.84 -16.85
N ASP A 154 -9.27 -3.88 -17.58
CA ASP A 154 -8.99 -3.97 -19.02
C ASP A 154 -7.89 -4.99 -19.39
N TYR A 155 -7.17 -5.51 -18.38
CA TYR A 155 -6.12 -6.51 -18.53
C TYR A 155 -6.29 -7.74 -17.61
N ALA A 156 -7.50 -7.98 -17.11
CA ALA A 156 -7.78 -9.12 -16.24
C ALA A 156 -7.43 -10.48 -16.90
N PRO A 157 -6.89 -11.47 -16.15
CA PRO A 157 -6.54 -11.43 -14.72
C PRO A 157 -5.23 -10.69 -14.43
N VAL A 158 -5.18 -10.01 -13.29
CA VAL A 158 -4.03 -9.19 -12.86
C VAL A 158 -3.39 -9.76 -11.61
N VAL A 159 -2.08 -9.93 -11.68
CA VAL A 159 -1.19 -10.17 -10.53
C VAL A 159 -0.35 -8.91 -10.31
N MET A 160 -0.01 -8.62 -9.06
CA MET A 160 0.90 -7.55 -8.71
C MET A 160 2.12 -8.11 -7.99
N VAL A 161 3.29 -7.56 -8.30
CA VAL A 161 4.53 -7.84 -7.55
C VAL A 161 5.10 -6.50 -7.10
N ASN A 162 5.11 -6.24 -5.79
CA ASN A 162 5.58 -4.98 -5.21
C ASN A 162 5.07 -3.74 -5.98
N TRP A 163 3.76 -3.61 -6.14
CA TRP A 163 3.09 -2.51 -6.84
C TRP A 163 3.27 -2.42 -8.37
N GLU A 164 3.98 -3.37 -8.98
CA GLU A 164 4.09 -3.47 -10.43
C GLU A 164 3.05 -4.44 -11.00
N PHE A 165 2.49 -4.10 -12.17
CA PHE A 165 1.39 -4.84 -12.79
C PHE A 165 1.86 -5.96 -13.72
N PHE A 166 1.36 -7.16 -13.47
CA PHE A 166 1.47 -8.32 -14.34
C PHE A 166 0.08 -8.63 -14.89
N ASP A 167 -0.11 -8.27 -16.15
CA ASP A 167 -1.39 -8.26 -16.84
C ASP A 167 -1.61 -9.57 -17.60
N ASN A 168 -2.88 -9.88 -17.91
CA ASN A 168 -3.30 -11.05 -18.69
C ASN A 168 -2.68 -12.36 -18.18
N GLN A 169 -2.54 -12.50 -16.87
CA GLN A 169 -1.85 -13.64 -16.29
C GLN A 169 -2.68 -14.91 -16.40
N THR A 170 -1.96 -16.02 -16.44
CA THR A 170 -2.48 -17.39 -16.37
C THR A 170 -1.83 -18.08 -15.18
N PRO A 171 -2.38 -19.20 -14.67
CA PRO A 171 -1.73 -19.96 -13.60
C PRO A 171 -0.27 -20.29 -13.92
N ALA A 172 0.01 -20.78 -15.13
CA ALA A 172 1.36 -21.13 -15.57
C ALA A 172 2.31 -19.92 -15.64
N SER A 173 1.87 -18.78 -16.19
CA SER A 173 2.71 -17.59 -16.28
C SER A 173 2.96 -16.95 -14.91
N ALA A 174 2.00 -17.05 -13.99
CA ALA A 174 2.15 -16.56 -12.63
C ALA A 174 3.18 -17.38 -11.84
N VAL A 175 3.16 -18.71 -11.97
CA VAL A 175 4.19 -19.60 -11.42
C VAL A 175 5.56 -19.25 -11.99
N GLU A 176 5.67 -19.07 -13.31
CA GLU A 176 6.94 -18.69 -13.96
C GLU A 176 7.51 -17.37 -13.42
N VAL A 177 6.64 -16.37 -13.16
CA VAL A 177 7.04 -15.10 -12.53
C VAL A 177 7.61 -15.36 -11.14
N VAL A 178 6.90 -16.12 -10.30
CA VAL A 178 7.29 -16.41 -8.93
C VAL A 178 8.60 -17.20 -8.86
N ASP A 179 8.77 -18.23 -9.70
CA ASP A 179 9.99 -19.03 -9.75
C ASP A 179 11.21 -18.17 -10.08
N LYS A 180 11.09 -17.28 -11.07
CA LYS A 180 12.16 -16.33 -11.43
C LYS A 180 12.52 -15.40 -10.27
N LEU A 181 11.52 -14.94 -9.50
CA LEU A 181 11.77 -14.08 -8.34
C LEU A 181 12.52 -14.83 -7.23
N VAL A 182 12.16 -16.09 -6.96
CA VAL A 182 12.84 -16.97 -6.00
C VAL A 182 14.28 -17.24 -6.44
N GLU A 183 14.52 -17.45 -7.73
CA GLU A 183 15.86 -17.61 -8.31
C GLU A 183 16.69 -16.31 -8.33
N GLY A 184 16.09 -15.17 -7.98
CA GLY A 184 16.73 -13.86 -8.03
C GLY A 184 16.94 -13.33 -9.45
N ALA A 185 16.26 -13.90 -10.45
CA ALA A 185 16.29 -13.43 -11.82
C ALA A 185 15.51 -12.12 -11.97
N PRO A 186 15.95 -11.18 -12.82
CA PRO A 186 15.20 -9.96 -13.09
C PRO A 186 13.90 -10.29 -13.83
N VAL A 187 12.77 -9.85 -13.26
CA VAL A 187 11.44 -10.00 -13.86
C VAL A 187 10.89 -8.63 -14.22
N ALA A 188 10.49 -8.45 -15.47
CA ALA A 188 9.86 -7.22 -15.96
C ALA A 188 8.33 -7.31 -15.80
N PRO A 189 7.67 -6.28 -15.25
CA PRO A 189 6.21 -6.17 -15.29
C PRO A 189 5.70 -5.94 -16.71
N THR A 190 4.40 -6.12 -16.92
CA THR A 190 3.78 -5.88 -18.24
C THR A 190 3.74 -4.40 -18.58
N ARG A 191 3.62 -3.55 -17.56
CA ARG A 191 3.63 -2.09 -17.64
C ARG A 191 4.55 -1.54 -16.55
N GLY A 192 5.24 -0.45 -16.82
CA GLY A 192 6.20 0.15 -15.89
C GLY A 192 7.66 -0.24 -16.15
N ALA A 193 8.45 -0.24 -15.08
CA ALA A 193 9.90 -0.26 -15.15
C ALA A 193 10.49 -1.55 -15.74
N SER A 194 11.76 -1.53 -16.15
CA SER A 194 12.38 -2.70 -16.82
C SER A 194 12.53 -3.96 -15.96
N SER A 195 12.30 -3.84 -14.65
CA SER A 195 12.34 -4.94 -13.69
C SER A 195 11.68 -4.54 -12.36
N VAL A 196 11.08 -5.48 -11.65
CA VAL A 196 10.58 -5.24 -10.30
C VAL A 196 11.73 -4.98 -9.33
N CYS A 197 11.49 -4.15 -8.31
CA CYS A 197 12.41 -3.95 -7.20
C CYS A 197 11.93 -4.71 -5.95
N THR A 198 12.77 -4.80 -4.91
CA THR A 198 12.39 -5.45 -3.65
C THR A 198 11.35 -4.63 -2.89
N PHE A 199 10.63 -5.25 -1.96
CA PHE A 199 9.59 -4.59 -1.15
C PHE A 199 10.13 -3.37 -0.38
N LYS A 200 11.37 -3.47 0.11
CA LYS A 200 12.06 -2.38 0.80
C LYS A 200 12.37 -1.21 -0.14
N GLN A 201 12.84 -1.51 -1.35
CA GLN A 201 13.11 -0.48 -2.37
C GLN A 201 11.81 0.20 -2.82
N MET A 202 10.75 -0.58 -3.09
CA MET A 202 9.47 0.01 -3.47
C MET A 202 8.88 0.85 -2.33
N SER A 203 8.98 0.37 -1.08
CA SER A 203 8.57 1.15 0.09
C SER A 203 9.33 2.48 0.21
N ARG A 204 10.60 2.54 -0.20
CA ARG A 204 11.35 3.80 -0.25
C ARG A 204 10.77 4.76 -1.29
N VAL A 205 10.41 4.24 -2.47
CA VAL A 205 9.74 5.04 -3.52
C VAL A 205 8.37 5.55 -3.03
N LEU A 206 7.58 4.70 -2.37
CA LEU A 206 6.28 5.08 -1.79
C LEU A 206 6.39 6.07 -0.62
N ALA A 207 7.52 6.10 0.10
CA ALA A 207 7.84 7.15 1.07
C ALA A 207 8.16 8.50 0.38
N GLY A 208 8.20 8.52 -0.96
CA GLY A 208 8.42 9.68 -1.81
C GLY A 208 9.89 9.97 -2.07
N PHE A 209 10.74 8.93 -2.09
CA PHE A 209 12.13 9.04 -2.55
C PHE A 209 12.26 8.32 -3.90
N PRO A 210 12.15 9.05 -5.03
CA PRO A 210 12.12 8.43 -6.35
C PRO A 210 13.42 7.69 -6.65
N ASP A 211 13.30 6.57 -7.35
CA ASP A 211 14.42 5.75 -7.84
C ASP A 211 14.83 6.11 -9.29
N GLY A 212 14.13 7.07 -9.90
CA GLY A 212 14.38 7.53 -11.27
C GLY A 212 13.72 6.70 -12.36
N ARG A 213 12.85 5.74 -12.00
CA ARG A 213 12.29 4.75 -12.94
C ARG A 213 10.83 4.98 -13.31
N ALA A 214 10.22 6.05 -12.79
CA ALA A 214 8.79 6.34 -12.95
C ALA A 214 8.33 6.47 -14.41
N ASP A 215 9.21 6.92 -15.31
CA ASP A 215 8.92 7.13 -16.74
C ASP A 215 9.41 5.98 -17.64
N GLU A 216 9.83 4.86 -17.05
CA GLU A 216 10.24 3.67 -17.82
C GLU A 216 9.04 2.89 -18.36
N GLY A 217 9.24 2.26 -19.52
CA GLY A 217 8.29 1.32 -20.12
C GLY A 217 6.98 1.95 -20.60
N VAL A 218 5.91 1.17 -20.55
CA VAL A 218 4.58 1.57 -21.07
C VAL A 218 3.71 2.00 -19.89
N GLY A 219 3.29 3.27 -19.86
CA GLY A 219 2.38 3.78 -18.83
C GLY A 219 0.93 3.34 -19.03
N ALA A 220 0.32 3.70 -20.18
CA ALA A 220 -1.03 3.26 -20.55
C ALA A 220 -0.95 2.33 -21.77
N GLY A 221 -1.39 1.09 -21.61
CA GLY A 221 -1.39 0.12 -22.70
C GLY A 221 -2.56 0.32 -23.67
N GLU A 222 -2.58 -0.48 -24.75
CA GLU A 222 -3.56 -0.35 -25.84
C GLU A 222 -5.02 -0.48 -25.38
N ALA A 223 -5.33 -1.44 -24.50
CA ALA A 223 -6.70 -1.68 -24.04
C ALA A 223 -7.25 -0.44 -23.30
N THR A 224 -6.45 0.16 -22.42
CA THR A 224 -6.75 1.40 -21.70
C THR A 224 -7.02 2.56 -22.66
N LEU A 225 -6.24 2.67 -23.73
CA LEU A 225 -6.31 3.78 -24.68
C LEU A 225 -7.39 3.58 -25.76
N ARG A 226 -8.01 2.40 -25.86
CA ARG A 226 -8.91 2.06 -26.97
C ARG A 226 -10.07 3.04 -27.13
N GLY A 227 -10.66 3.49 -26.03
CA GLY A 227 -11.73 4.49 -26.04
C GLY A 227 -11.26 5.84 -26.60
N THR A 228 -10.09 6.31 -26.16
CA THR A 228 -9.49 7.57 -26.63
C THR A 228 -9.12 7.52 -28.10
N LEU A 229 -8.53 6.41 -28.56
CA LEU A 229 -8.18 6.22 -29.98
C LEU A 229 -9.42 6.24 -30.86
N LEU A 230 -10.47 5.50 -30.48
CA LEU A 230 -11.73 5.47 -31.22
C LEU A 230 -12.41 6.86 -31.28
N ALA A 231 -12.36 7.61 -30.19
CA ALA A 231 -12.91 8.96 -30.15
C ALA A 231 -12.18 9.88 -31.14
N LYS A 232 -10.85 9.82 -31.20
CA LYS A 232 -10.04 10.60 -32.16
C LYS A 232 -10.33 10.19 -33.60
N GLU A 233 -10.36 8.88 -33.89
CA GLU A 233 -10.67 8.34 -35.22
C GLU A 233 -12.03 8.82 -35.74
N ARG A 234 -13.02 8.97 -34.86
CA ARG A 234 -14.38 9.36 -35.20
C ARG A 234 -14.67 10.86 -35.05
N GLY A 235 -13.67 11.66 -34.64
CA GLY A 235 -13.85 13.07 -34.35
C GLY A 235 -14.85 13.34 -33.21
N TRP A 236 -14.98 12.40 -32.27
CA TRP A 236 -15.85 12.57 -31.12
C TRP A 236 -15.23 13.55 -30.12
N THR A 237 -16.01 14.56 -29.75
CA THR A 237 -15.68 15.50 -28.70
C THR A 237 -16.72 15.39 -27.60
N ALA A 238 -16.29 15.50 -26.34
CA ALA A 238 -17.24 15.65 -25.24
C ALA A 238 -18.12 16.90 -25.51
N PRO A 239 -19.42 16.84 -25.23
CA PRO A 239 -20.26 18.04 -25.24
C PRO A 239 -19.64 19.12 -24.34
N SER A 240 -19.77 20.39 -24.74
CA SER A 240 -19.47 21.47 -23.81
C SER A 240 -20.47 21.43 -22.66
N PHE A 241 -19.99 21.38 -21.43
CA PHE A 241 -20.85 21.69 -20.28
C PHE A 241 -21.06 23.20 -20.28
N ASP A 242 -22.33 23.64 -20.26
CA ASP A 242 -22.63 25.06 -20.09
C ASP A 242 -22.08 25.52 -18.73
N ALA A 243 -21.50 26.72 -18.68
CA ALA A 243 -20.87 27.23 -17.47
C ALA A 243 -21.84 27.29 -16.26
N ASP A 244 -23.13 27.51 -16.54
CA ASP A 244 -24.20 27.52 -15.55
C ASP A 244 -24.51 26.13 -14.98
N GLU A 245 -24.42 25.08 -15.81
CA GLU A 245 -24.55 23.68 -15.34
C GLU A 245 -23.36 23.28 -14.48
N ARG A 246 -22.17 23.81 -14.77
CA ARG A 246 -20.96 23.59 -13.99
C ARG A 246 -21.05 24.20 -12.59
N ALA A 247 -21.65 25.39 -12.46
CA ALA A 247 -21.92 26.02 -11.16
C ALA A 247 -23.02 25.28 -10.38
N ALA A 248 -24.05 24.78 -11.06
CA ALA A 248 -25.11 23.99 -10.45
C ALA A 248 -24.66 22.60 -9.98
N ALA A 249 -23.77 21.92 -10.74
CA ALA A 249 -23.26 20.59 -10.40
C ALA A 249 -22.16 20.60 -9.34
N THR A 250 -21.42 21.70 -9.19
CA THR A 250 -20.33 21.83 -8.19
C THR A 250 -20.80 22.36 -6.84
N GLY A 251 -22.07 22.78 -6.72
CA GLY A 251 -22.54 23.47 -5.50
C GLY A 251 -21.76 24.75 -5.19
N ALA A 252 -21.01 25.29 -6.16
CA ALA A 252 -20.10 26.43 -5.98
C ALA A 252 -20.84 27.78 -5.91
N THR A 253 -22.07 27.80 -5.38
CA THR A 253 -22.73 29.03 -4.94
C THR A 253 -22.36 29.39 -3.51
N HIS A 254 -21.71 28.48 -2.76
CA HIS A 254 -21.01 28.79 -1.52
C HIS A 254 -19.53 28.42 -1.70
N GLY A 255 -18.64 29.35 -1.37
CA GLY A 255 -17.20 29.11 -1.41
C GLY A 255 -16.83 27.87 -0.59
N GLU A 256 -15.74 27.22 -0.97
CA GLU A 256 -15.16 26.10 -0.23
C GLU A 256 -15.06 26.49 1.26
N PRO A 257 -15.79 25.85 2.18
CA PRO A 257 -15.75 26.23 3.59
C PRO A 257 -14.36 25.90 4.14
N ASP A 258 -13.79 26.84 4.89
CA ASP A 258 -12.49 26.62 5.54
C ASP A 258 -12.58 25.41 6.49
N ALA A 259 -11.47 24.68 6.65
CA ALA A 259 -11.42 23.51 7.51
C ALA A 259 -11.85 23.87 8.95
N GLY A 260 -12.99 23.31 9.39
CA GLY A 260 -13.57 23.58 10.72
C GLY A 260 -14.77 24.54 10.73
N GLU A 261 -15.23 25.04 9.57
CA GLU A 261 -16.51 25.76 9.49
C GLU A 261 -17.71 24.81 9.48
N THR A 262 -18.89 25.37 9.80
CA THR A 262 -20.16 24.65 9.79
C THR A 262 -20.40 23.89 8.49
N GLN A 263 -20.59 22.58 8.59
CA GLN A 263 -20.70 21.61 7.47
C GLN A 263 -19.40 21.15 6.80
N SER A 264 -18.23 21.56 7.33
CA SER A 264 -16.98 20.89 6.99
C SER A 264 -16.97 19.47 7.56
N SER A 265 -16.32 18.52 6.87
CA SER A 265 -16.09 17.18 7.43
C SER A 265 -15.24 17.18 8.71
N ALA A 266 -14.55 18.30 8.98
CA ALA A 266 -13.80 18.58 10.20
C ALA A 266 -14.63 19.27 11.30
N ASP A 267 -15.89 19.67 11.02
CA ASP A 267 -16.80 20.23 12.01
C ASP A 267 -17.24 19.14 12.97
N ARG A 268 -16.67 19.16 14.18
CA ARG A 268 -17.14 18.36 15.30
C ARG A 268 -17.53 19.30 16.44
N PRO A 269 -18.70 19.10 17.06
CA PRO A 269 -19.03 19.81 18.28
C PRO A 269 -17.96 19.52 19.35
N GLU A 270 -17.62 20.53 20.15
CA GLU A 270 -16.65 20.37 21.23
C GLU A 270 -17.05 19.22 22.17
N THR A 271 -16.10 18.33 22.45
CA THR A 271 -16.33 17.21 23.37
C THR A 271 -16.61 17.74 24.77
N THR A 272 -17.82 17.52 25.26
CA THR A 272 -18.25 17.91 26.61
C THR A 272 -17.99 16.79 27.62
N PRO A 273 -17.94 17.08 28.93
CA PRO A 273 -17.83 16.05 29.97
C PRO A 273 -18.98 15.01 29.96
N ALA A 274 -20.12 15.36 29.34
CA ALA A 274 -21.24 14.43 29.17
C ALA A 274 -20.96 13.38 28.07
N ASP A 275 -20.10 13.68 27.10
CA ASP A 275 -19.79 12.80 25.96
C ASP A 275 -18.85 11.65 26.35
N VAL A 276 -18.14 11.79 27.48
CA VAL A 276 -17.27 10.75 28.08
C VAL A 276 -17.89 10.10 29.32
N SER A 277 -19.17 10.38 29.59
CA SER A 277 -19.92 9.74 30.67
C SER A 277 -20.51 8.40 30.20
N PRO A 278 -20.69 7.39 31.08
CA PRO A 278 -21.27 6.10 30.71
C PRO A 278 -22.67 6.20 30.06
N ALA A 279 -23.43 7.23 30.44
CA ALA A 279 -24.72 7.54 29.84
C ALA A 279 -24.62 8.21 28.46
N GLY A 280 -23.51 8.92 28.18
CA GLY A 280 -23.21 9.53 26.88
C GLY A 280 -22.78 8.49 25.84
N GLU A 281 -21.95 7.51 26.24
CA GLU A 281 -21.54 6.39 25.38
C GLU A 281 -22.73 5.54 24.93
N GLN A 282 -23.66 5.21 25.83
CA GLN A 282 -24.89 4.47 25.48
C GLN A 282 -25.81 5.24 24.52
N ARG A 283 -25.80 6.57 24.58
CA ARG A 283 -26.61 7.43 23.70
C ARG A 283 -26.02 7.50 22.29
N LYS A 284 -24.69 7.49 22.20
CA LYS A 284 -23.95 7.47 20.93
C LYS A 284 -24.10 6.12 20.22
N GLN A 285 -23.98 5.02 20.97
CA GLN A 285 -24.20 3.65 20.46
C GLN A 285 -25.59 3.48 19.81
N LYS A 286 -26.66 3.93 20.48
CA LYS A 286 -28.03 3.88 19.95
C LYS A 286 -28.27 4.76 18.72
N SER A 287 -27.53 5.86 18.59
CA SER A 287 -27.60 6.76 17.44
C SER A 287 -26.99 6.12 16.20
N ASP A 288 -25.88 5.41 16.40
CA ASP A 288 -25.14 4.78 15.31
C ASP A 288 -25.84 3.51 14.82
N ASP A 289 -26.39 2.69 15.74
CA ASP A 289 -27.23 1.52 15.41
C ASP A 289 -28.49 1.89 14.59
N ALA A 290 -29.05 3.09 14.83
CA ALA A 290 -30.24 3.59 14.12
C ALA A 290 -29.93 4.13 12.72
N LYS A 291 -28.66 4.34 12.37
CA LYS A 291 -28.23 4.76 11.02
C LYS A 291 -27.85 3.56 10.14
N GLU A 292 -27.59 2.40 10.74
CA GLU A 292 -27.29 1.15 10.03
C GLU A 292 -28.52 0.24 9.82
N SER A 293 -29.70 0.65 10.29
CA SER A 293 -31.00 0.01 10.02
C SER A 293 -31.76 0.71 8.90
#